data_AF-A0A2V9HL87-F1
#
_entry.id   AF-A0A2V9HL87-F1
#
_cell.length_a   1.000
_cell.length_b   1.000
_cell.length_c   1.000
_cell.angle_alpha   90.00
_cell.angle_beta   90.00
_cell.angle_gamma   90.00
#
_symmetry.space_group_name_H-M   'P 1'
#
loop_
_entity.id
_entity.type
_entity.pdbx_description
1 polymer ?
#
loop_
_entity_poly.entity_id
_entity_poly.type
_entity_poly.pdbx_seq_one_letter_code
_entity_poly.pdbx_strand_id
1 'polypeptide(L)'
;MALDPNYLRVYGHLGYAYESHKMFPEAIATYKKGVSLAGETLEGQADLARALIEGGEKKEGLLILRRLESEATRRYVSPVDLAGIYTVLGDHEKALTLLERALEQRNGRLLFIHQYHEFDPLRISPRFTRILQAIGAPATV
;
A
#
# COMPACT_ATOMS: atom_id res chain seq x y z
N MET A 1 -21.68 16.18 -7.53
CA MET A 1 -21.50 16.03 -6.07
C MET A 1 -20.02 15.82 -5.82
N ALA A 2 -19.34 16.82 -5.25
CA ALA A 2 -17.94 16.69 -4.87
C ALA A 2 -17.88 15.88 -3.57
N LEU A 3 -17.21 14.74 -3.59
CA LEU A 3 -16.96 13.94 -2.39
C LEU A 3 -15.95 14.70 -1.52
N ASP A 4 -16.21 14.82 -0.22
CA ASP A 4 -15.28 15.46 0.70
C ASP A 4 -13.96 14.66 0.70
N PRO A 5 -12.82 15.26 0.30
CA PRO A 5 -11.51 14.62 0.28
C PRO A 5 -11.10 14.02 1.65
N ASN A 6 -11.73 14.48 2.73
CA ASN A 6 -11.47 13.97 4.08
C ASN A 6 -12.01 12.55 4.30
N TYR A 7 -13.05 12.11 3.58
CA TYR A 7 -13.60 10.76 3.78
C TYR A 7 -12.60 9.66 3.46
N LEU A 8 -11.87 9.77 2.34
CA LEU A 8 -10.87 8.77 1.95
C LEU A 8 -9.74 8.69 2.99
N ARG A 9 -9.29 9.84 3.50
CA ARG A 9 -8.25 9.92 4.53
C ARG A 9 -8.69 9.27 5.83
N VAL A 10 -9.93 9.52 6.30
CA VAL A 10 -10.42 8.94 7.55
C VAL A 10 -10.55 7.42 7.44
N TYR A 11 -11.16 6.90 6.37
CA TYR A 11 -11.30 5.46 6.18
C TYR A 11 -9.96 4.76 5.90
N GLY A 12 -9.05 5.43 5.19
CA GLY A 12 -7.69 4.95 4.97
C GLY A 12 -6.93 4.82 6.29
N HIS A 13 -6.88 5.88 7.10
CA HIS A 13 -6.19 5.86 8.39
C HIS A 13 -6.82 4.91 9.40
N LEU A 14 -8.16 4.82 9.45
CA LEU A 14 -8.85 3.89 10.33
C LEU A 14 -8.62 2.43 9.90
N GLY A 15 -8.71 2.15 8.59
CA GLY A 15 -8.42 0.84 8.03
C GLY A 15 -6.99 0.41 8.36
N TYR A 16 -6.03 1.31 8.18
CA TYR A 16 -4.61 1.09 8.46
C TYR A 16 -4.35 0.87 9.97
N ALA A 17 -5.07 1.59 10.84
CA ALA A 17 -4.99 1.36 12.27
C ALA A 17 -5.47 -0.05 12.64
N TYR A 18 -6.58 -0.52 12.08
CA TYR A 18 -7.03 -1.91 12.27
C TYR A 18 -6.04 -2.93 11.70
N GLU A 19 -5.51 -2.67 10.50
CA GLU A 19 -4.52 -3.50 9.80
C GLU A 19 -3.25 -3.71 10.65
N SER A 20 -2.68 -2.62 11.17
CA SER A 20 -1.51 -2.66 12.07
C SER A 20 -1.73 -3.44 13.38
N HIS A 21 -2.98 -3.55 13.84
CA HIS A 21 -3.39 -4.34 15.00
C HIS A 21 -3.86 -5.75 14.65
N LYS A 22 -3.69 -6.18 13.38
CA LYS A 22 -4.12 -7.48 12.85
C LYS A 22 -5.63 -7.73 12.96
N MET A 23 -6.41 -6.65 13.08
CA MET A 23 -7.88 -6.66 13.08
C MET A 23 -8.38 -6.66 11.63
N PHE A 24 -8.01 -7.69 10.88
CA PHE A 24 -8.24 -7.74 9.43
C PHE A 24 -9.71 -7.67 9.02
N PRO A 25 -10.68 -8.33 9.70
CA PRO A 25 -12.09 -8.19 9.36
C PRO A 25 -12.58 -6.74 9.42
N GLU A 26 -12.19 -6.01 10.48
CA GLU A 26 -12.51 -4.60 10.67
C GLU A 26 -11.80 -3.70 9.66
N ALA A 27 -10.52 -3.97 9.37
CA ALA A 27 -9.76 -3.27 8.34
C ALA A 27 -10.43 -3.41 6.96
N ILE A 28 -10.74 -4.64 6.55
CA ILE A 28 -11.40 -4.95 5.27
C ILE A 28 -12.76 -4.25 5.18
N ALA A 29 -13.59 -4.32 6.23
CA ALA A 29 -14.89 -3.65 6.25
C ALA A 29 -14.74 -2.13 6.12
N THR A 30 -13.74 -1.55 6.80
CA THR A 30 -13.45 -0.11 6.78
C THR A 30 -12.99 0.34 5.41
N TYR A 31 -12.04 -0.37 4.79
CA TYR A 31 -11.57 -0.09 3.45
C TYR A 31 -12.66 -0.27 2.39
N LYS A 32 -13.46 -1.35 2.46
CA LYS A 32 -14.62 -1.55 1.56
C LYS A 32 -15.59 -0.37 1.62
N LYS A 33 -15.86 0.14 2.83
CA LYS A 33 -16.71 1.33 3.02
C LYS A 33 -16.07 2.61 2.47
N GLY A 34 -14.77 2.83 2.71
CA GLY A 34 -14.05 3.98 2.15
C GLY A 34 -14.05 3.98 0.62
N VAL A 35 -13.77 2.82 0.02
CA VAL A 35 -13.77 2.61 -1.44
C VAL A 35 -15.15 2.87 -2.06
N SER A 36 -16.23 2.38 -1.45
CA SER A 36 -17.59 2.57 -1.98
C SER A 36 -18.05 4.03 -1.92
N LEU A 37 -17.65 4.76 -0.88
CA LEU A 37 -17.98 6.17 -0.72
C LEU A 37 -17.15 7.08 -1.61
N ALA A 38 -15.89 6.73 -1.87
CA ALA A 38 -14.96 7.58 -2.63
C ALA A 38 -14.88 7.28 -4.13
N GLY A 39 -15.69 6.37 -4.65
CA GLY A 39 -15.76 6.06 -6.08
C GLY A 39 -14.63 5.16 -6.60
N GLU A 40 -14.20 4.18 -5.80
CA GLU A 40 -13.19 3.18 -6.19
C GLU A 40 -11.83 3.74 -6.64
N THR A 41 -11.27 4.67 -5.87
CA THR A 41 -9.90 5.17 -6.11
C THR A 41 -8.88 4.03 -6.12
N LEU A 42 -7.85 4.14 -6.97
CA LEU A 42 -6.78 3.13 -7.08
C LEU A 42 -5.99 2.96 -5.77
N GLU A 43 -5.80 4.04 -5.00
CA GLU A 43 -5.19 4.01 -3.66
C GLU A 43 -6.01 3.17 -2.68
N GLY A 44 -7.30 3.50 -2.48
CA GLY A 44 -8.17 2.71 -1.60
C GLY A 44 -8.35 1.26 -2.05
N GLN A 45 -8.28 0.98 -3.35
CA GLN A 45 -8.25 -0.39 -3.87
C GLN A 45 -6.96 -1.12 -3.48
N ALA A 46 -5.81 -0.44 -3.48
CA ALA A 46 -4.55 -1.03 -3.07
C ALA A 46 -4.52 -1.34 -1.56
N ASP A 47 -5.00 -0.42 -0.72
CA ASP A 47 -5.14 -0.66 0.71
C ASP A 47 -6.09 -1.83 1.01
N LEU A 48 -7.23 -1.89 0.30
CA LEU A 48 -8.16 -3.02 0.42
C LEU A 48 -7.50 -4.34 -0.01
N ALA A 49 -6.74 -4.35 -1.11
CA ALA A 49 -6.06 -5.55 -1.58
C ALA A 49 -5.04 -6.06 -0.55
N ARG A 50 -4.28 -5.15 0.06
CA ARG A 50 -3.31 -5.46 1.11
C ARG A 50 -3.99 -6.11 2.32
N ALA A 51 -5.01 -5.46 2.87
CA ALA A 51 -5.77 -5.97 4.00
C ALA A 51 -6.47 -7.32 3.71
N LEU A 52 -6.99 -7.52 2.50
CA LEU A 52 -7.56 -8.81 2.09
C LEU A 52 -6.50 -9.92 2.08
N ILE A 53 -5.29 -9.65 1.57
CA ILE A 53 -4.21 -10.63 1.51
C ILE A 53 -3.72 -11.00 2.90
N GLU A 54 -3.47 -10.01 3.76
CA GLU A 54 -3.05 -10.25 5.15
C GLU A 54 -4.13 -10.94 5.98
N GLY A 55 -5.40 -10.60 5.74
CA GLY A 55 -6.57 -11.22 6.37
C GLY A 55 -6.91 -12.63 5.87
N GLY A 56 -6.16 -13.19 4.92
CA GLY A 56 -6.35 -14.54 4.39
C GLY A 56 -7.32 -14.64 3.20
N GLU A 57 -8.00 -13.57 2.82
CA GLU A 57 -8.87 -13.45 1.63
C GLU A 57 -8.06 -13.24 0.34
N LYS A 58 -6.98 -14.03 0.18
CA LYS A 58 -5.95 -13.85 -0.86
C LYS A 58 -6.51 -13.84 -2.28
N LYS A 59 -7.58 -14.61 -2.55
CA LYS A 59 -8.20 -14.66 -3.88
C LYS A 59 -8.80 -13.30 -4.29
N GLU A 60 -9.52 -12.63 -3.39
CA GLU A 60 -10.12 -11.32 -3.66
C GLU A 60 -9.03 -10.25 -3.82
N GLY A 61 -8.04 -10.23 -2.92
CA GLY A 61 -6.92 -9.29 -3.02
C GLY A 61 -6.10 -9.44 -4.30
N LEU A 62 -5.87 -10.68 -4.77
CA LEU A 62 -5.18 -10.92 -6.05
C LEU A 62 -6.00 -10.49 -7.29
N LEU A 63 -7.33 -10.45 -7.21
CA LEU A 63 -8.16 -9.90 -8.29
C LEU A 63 -7.98 -8.38 -8.37
N ILE A 64 -7.96 -7.70 -7.21
CA ILE A 64 -7.74 -6.25 -7.16
C ILE A 64 -6.32 -5.91 -7.64
N LEU A 65 -5.30 -6.65 -7.20
CA LEU A 65 -3.93 -6.46 -7.69
C LEU A 65 -3.85 -6.56 -9.22
N ARG A 66 -4.46 -7.57 -9.83
CA ARG A 66 -4.49 -7.71 -11.29
C ARG A 66 -5.18 -6.54 -11.99
N ARG A 67 -6.25 -5.99 -11.40
CA ARG A 67 -6.89 -4.77 -11.88
C ARG A 67 -5.93 -3.58 -11.79
N LEU A 68 -5.26 -3.39 -10.66
CA LEU A 68 -4.29 -2.31 -10.46
C LEU A 68 -3.12 -2.40 -11.45
N GLU A 69 -2.58 -3.61 -11.71
CA GLU A 69 -1.53 -3.83 -12.71
C GLU A 69 -2.03 -3.50 -14.13
N SER A 70 -3.25 -3.89 -14.48
CA SER A 70 -3.86 -3.52 -15.76
C SER A 70 -4.05 -2.01 -15.90
N GLU A 71 -4.52 -1.34 -14.84
CA GLU A 71 -4.68 0.11 -14.82
C GLU A 71 -3.35 0.85 -14.90
N ALA A 72 -2.28 0.29 -14.32
CA ALA A 72 -0.93 0.85 -14.39
C ALA A 72 -0.37 0.91 -15.84
N THR A 73 -0.96 0.16 -16.78
CA THR A 73 -0.62 0.26 -18.21
C THR A 73 -1.28 1.47 -18.90
N ARG A 74 -2.32 2.04 -18.29
CA ARG A 74 -3.18 3.08 -18.90
C ARG A 74 -3.10 4.41 -18.18
N ARG A 75 -2.85 4.38 -16.88
CA ARG A 75 -2.79 5.57 -16.01
C ARG A 75 -1.82 5.34 -14.87
N TYR A 76 -1.49 6.43 -14.19
CA TYR A 76 -0.59 6.37 -13.05
C TYR A 76 -1.22 5.56 -11.90
N VAL A 77 -0.49 4.53 -11.47
CA VAL A 77 -0.69 3.81 -10.20
C VAL A 77 0.61 3.96 -9.43
N SER A 78 0.51 4.33 -8.16
CA SER A 78 1.67 4.51 -7.30
C SER A 78 2.48 3.22 -7.20
N PRO A 79 3.79 3.22 -7.55
CA PRO A 79 4.63 2.05 -7.35
C PRO A 79 4.76 1.65 -5.89
N VAL A 80 4.63 2.60 -4.94
CA VAL A 80 4.65 2.33 -3.50
C VAL A 80 3.44 1.48 -3.09
N ASP A 81 2.26 1.75 -3.64
CA ASP A 81 1.04 1.03 -3.27
C ASP A 81 1.09 -0.42 -3.81
N LEU A 82 1.59 -0.59 -5.04
CA LEU A 82 1.85 -1.92 -5.59
C LEU A 82 2.94 -2.65 -4.79
N ALA A 83 3.99 -1.96 -4.36
CA ALA A 83 5.05 -2.55 -3.56
C ALA A 83 4.51 -3.10 -2.24
N GLY A 84 3.64 -2.35 -1.54
CA GLY A 84 3.01 -2.80 -0.29
C GLY A 84 2.23 -4.11 -0.47
N ILE A 85 1.47 -4.23 -1.57
CA ILE A 85 0.75 -5.47 -1.91
C ILE A 85 1.74 -6.62 -2.16
N TYR A 86 2.83 -6.39 -2.90
CA TYR A 86 3.83 -7.43 -3.13
C TYR A 86 4.58 -7.83 -1.87
N THR A 87 4.80 -6.90 -0.94
CA THR A 87 5.41 -7.23 0.35
C THR A 87 4.55 -8.18 1.15
N VAL A 88 3.24 -7.91 1.28
CA VAL A 88 2.34 -8.83 2.01
C VAL A 88 2.10 -10.16 1.30
N LEU A 89 2.35 -10.22 -0.02
CA LEU A 89 2.36 -11.48 -0.77
C LEU A 89 3.63 -12.32 -0.55
N GLY A 90 4.68 -11.74 0.03
CA GLY A 90 6.00 -12.34 0.19
C GLY A 90 6.92 -12.21 -1.03
N ASP A 91 6.49 -11.50 -2.09
CA ASP A 91 7.33 -11.24 -3.27
C ASP A 91 8.17 -9.97 -3.03
N HIS A 92 9.14 -10.11 -2.14
CA HIS A 92 9.98 -9.01 -1.68
C HIS A 92 10.86 -8.44 -2.81
N GLU A 93 11.27 -9.27 -3.78
CA GLU A 93 12.06 -8.81 -4.92
C GLU A 93 11.27 -7.87 -5.83
N LYS A 94 10.01 -8.21 -6.13
CA LYS A 94 9.14 -7.32 -6.91
C LYS A 94 8.80 -6.06 -6.12
N ALA A 95 8.55 -6.17 -4.81
CA ALA A 95 8.31 -5.01 -3.95
C ALA A 95 9.51 -4.03 -3.96
N LEU A 96 10.73 -4.52 -3.72
CA LEU A 96 11.95 -3.69 -3.72
C LEU A 96 12.17 -3.01 -5.07
N THR A 97 11.96 -3.71 -6.17
CA THR A 97 12.08 -3.16 -7.53
C THR A 97 11.09 -2.02 -7.77
N LEU A 98 9.86 -2.14 -7.28
CA LEU A 98 8.86 -1.07 -7.36
C LEU A 98 9.22 0.13 -6.49
N LEU A 99 9.81 -0.08 -5.31
CA LEU A 99 10.27 0.99 -4.43
C LEU A 99 11.47 1.75 -5.02
N GLU A 100 12.41 1.06 -5.66
CA GLU A 100 13.52 1.69 -6.39
C GLU A 100 12.99 2.54 -7.55
N ARG A 101 12.02 2.04 -8.31
CA ARG A 101 11.33 2.84 -9.33
C ARG A 101 10.62 4.05 -8.73
N ALA A 102 9.98 3.91 -7.56
CA ALA A 102 9.36 5.05 -6.87
C ALA A 102 10.40 6.11 -6.48
N LEU A 103 11.62 5.68 -6.14
CA LEU A 103 12.73 6.56 -5.76
C LEU A 103 13.22 7.35 -6.96
N GLU A 104 13.42 6.69 -8.10
CA GLU A 104 13.77 7.33 -9.38
C GLU A 104 12.72 8.39 -9.78
N GLN A 105 11.44 8.08 -9.55
CA GLN A 105 10.31 8.96 -9.84
C GLN A 105 10.11 10.08 -8.80
N ARG A 106 10.92 10.13 -7.74
CA ARG A 106 10.77 11.08 -6.62
C ARG A 106 9.35 11.07 -6.03
N ASN A 107 8.76 9.88 -5.91
CA ASN A 107 7.40 9.73 -5.39
C ASN A 107 7.35 10.16 -3.93
N GLY A 108 6.54 11.19 -3.63
CA GLY A 108 6.42 11.75 -2.28
C GLY A 108 5.95 10.75 -1.20
N ARG A 109 5.26 9.66 -1.58
CA ARG A 109 4.87 8.60 -0.63
C ARG A 109 6.06 7.88 -0.02
N LEU A 110 7.21 7.85 -0.70
CA LEU A 110 8.42 7.23 -0.15
C LEU A 110 8.90 7.91 1.13
N LEU A 111 8.69 9.22 1.29
CA LEU A 111 9.19 9.98 2.46
C LEU A 111 8.73 9.37 3.80
N PHE A 112 7.56 8.72 3.81
CA PHE A 112 6.95 8.14 5.00
C PHE A 112 7.01 6.61 5.02
N ILE A 113 7.75 5.98 4.11
CA ILE A 113 7.76 4.52 3.96
C ILE A 113 8.23 3.76 5.22
N HIS A 114 9.07 4.38 6.04
CA HIS A 114 9.53 3.82 7.30
C HIS A 114 8.43 3.71 8.37
N GLN A 115 7.26 4.36 8.18
CA GLN A 115 6.12 4.32 9.10
C GLN A 115 5.08 3.26 8.70
N TYR A 116 5.24 2.69 7.52
CA TYR A 116 4.31 1.76 6.90
C TYR A 116 4.67 0.32 7.31
N HIS A 117 3.82 -0.30 8.15
CA HIS A 117 4.09 -1.60 8.79
C HIS A 117 4.23 -2.72 7.77
N GLU A 118 3.58 -2.60 6.61
CA GLU A 118 3.64 -3.59 5.55
C GLU A 118 5.05 -3.75 4.98
N PHE A 119 5.94 -2.76 5.14
CA PHE A 119 7.33 -2.83 4.68
C PHE A 119 8.31 -3.31 5.76
N ASP A 120 7.85 -3.63 6.97
CA ASP A 120 8.69 -4.20 8.01
C ASP A 120 9.49 -5.44 7.55
N PRO A 121 8.92 -6.37 6.75
CA PRO A 121 9.67 -7.50 6.20
C PRO A 121 10.85 -7.11 5.29
N LEU A 122 10.82 -5.90 4.70
CA LEU A 122 11.89 -5.42 3.81
C LEU A 122 13.04 -4.77 4.58
N ARG A 123 12.91 -4.47 5.86
CA ARG A 123 13.95 -3.77 6.66
C ARG A 123 15.28 -4.51 6.72
N ILE A 124 15.26 -5.83 6.56
CA ILE A 124 16.49 -6.65 6.52
C ILE A 124 17.24 -6.53 5.18
N SER A 125 16.61 -5.97 4.14
CA SER A 125 17.18 -5.87 2.80
C SER A 125 18.13 -4.68 2.68
N PRO A 126 19.39 -4.88 2.24
CA PRO A 126 20.29 -3.78 1.93
C PRO A 126 19.73 -2.83 0.86
N ARG A 127 18.88 -3.31 -0.05
CA ARG A 127 18.20 -2.47 -1.05
C ARG A 127 17.24 -1.50 -0.37
N PHE A 128 16.44 -1.97 0.59
CA PHE A 128 15.54 -1.11 1.35
C PHE A 128 16.29 -0.07 2.18
N THR A 129 17.39 -0.47 2.84
CA THR A 129 18.26 0.47 3.59
C THR A 129 18.78 1.60 2.69
N ARG A 130 19.19 1.31 1.45
CA ARG A 130 19.63 2.34 0.50
C ARG A 130 18.50 3.29 0.11
N ILE A 131 17.28 2.79 -0.04
CA ILE A 131 16.10 3.62 -0.33
C ILE A 131 15.85 4.58 0.83
N LEU A 132 15.88 4.10 2.09
CA LEU A 132 15.71 4.95 3.28
C LEU A 132 16.80 6.02 3.38
N GLN A 133 18.06 5.66 3.13
CA GLN A 133 19.18 6.61 3.11
C GLN A 133 19.01 7.68 2.04
N ALA A 134 18.58 7.30 0.83
CA ALA A 134 18.40 8.23 -0.28
C ALA A 134 17.30 9.28 -0.03
N ILE A 135 16.29 8.94 0.78
CA ILE A 135 15.20 9.85 1.17
C ILE A 135 15.44 10.55 2.51
N GLY A 136 16.58 10.30 3.18
CA GLY A 136 16.90 10.86 4.49
C GLY A 136 16.03 10.33 5.65
N ALA A 137 15.39 9.16 5.48
CA ALA A 137 14.60 8.52 6.52
C ALA A 137 15.50 7.72 7.48
N PRO A 138 15.13 7.58 8.76
CA PRO A 138 15.88 6.75 9.70
C PRO A 138 15.87 5.28 9.25
N ALA A 139 17.05 4.66 9.23
CA ALA A 139 17.24 3.28 8.78
C ALA A 139 16.80 2.23 9.83
N THR A 140 16.46 2.66 11.04
CA THR A 140 16.17 1.80 12.20
C THR A 140 15.31 2.54 13.24
N VAL A 141 14.35 1.82 13.82
CA VAL A 141 13.89 2.01 15.22
C VAL A 141 14.12 0.67 15.92
#